data_AF-A0A7V9ZZP0-F1
#
_entry.id   AF-A0A7V9ZZP0-F1
#
_cell.length_a   1.000
_cell.length_b   1.000
_cell.length_c   1.000
_cell.angle_alpha   90.00
_cell.angle_beta   90.00
_cell.angle_gamma   90.00
#
_symmetry.space_group_name_H-M   'P 1'
#
loop_
_entity.id
_entity.type
_entity.pdbx_description
1 polymer ?
#
loop_
_entity_poly.entity_id
_entity_poly.type
_entity_poly.pdbx_seq_one_letter_code
_entity_poly.pdbx_strand_id
1 'polypeptide(L)'
;MERGGIPTALLCNLTSIAIRVGAPRVVPTRGIPYPTGDPSLGPEQERAWRRTLVETALVALSTAVDKPTVFDGSDQSDQSDETNGA
;
A
#
# COMPACT_ATOMS: atom_id res chain seq x y z
N MET A 1 6.79 -8.53 -17.36
CA MET A 1 7.61 -8.45 -16.13
C MET A 1 7.52 -9.75 -15.36
N GLU A 2 6.39 -10.07 -14.72
CA GLU A 2 6.22 -11.31 -13.94
C GLU A 2 6.48 -12.60 -14.72
N ARG A 3 5.88 -12.77 -15.90
CA ARG A 3 6.16 -13.94 -16.76
C ARG A 3 7.64 -14.06 -17.20
N GLY A 4 8.39 -12.97 -17.09
CA GLY A 4 9.83 -12.94 -17.36
C GLY A 4 10.69 -13.11 -16.11
N GLY A 5 10.12 -13.50 -14.97
CA GLY A 5 10.84 -13.74 -13.71
C GLY A 5 11.16 -12.47 -12.91
N ILE A 6 10.59 -11.32 -13.28
CA ILE A 6 10.79 -10.05 -12.55
C ILE A 6 9.53 -9.77 -11.72
N PRO A 7 9.60 -9.85 -10.37
CA PRO A 7 8.45 -9.57 -9.52
C PRO A 7 8.03 -8.11 -9.62
N THR A 8 6.73 -7.88 -9.48
CA THR A 8 6.07 -6.58 -9.61
C THR A 8 5.06 -6.36 -8.49
N ALA A 9 5.03 -5.15 -7.95
CA ALA A 9 3.99 -4.69 -7.03
C ALA A 9 3.31 -3.46 -7.64
N LEU A 10 1.99 -3.49 -7.75
CA LEU A 10 1.19 -2.40 -8.29
C LEU A 10 0.65 -1.55 -7.14
N LEU A 11 1.14 -0.32 -7.01
CA LEU A 11 0.59 0.67 -6.11
C LEU A 11 -0.62 1.32 -6.80
N CYS A 12 -1.83 1.11 -6.29
CA CYS A 12 -3.04 1.69 -6.89
C CYS A 12 -4.21 1.83 -5.91
N ASN A 13 -5.17 2.70 -6.24
CA ASN A 13 -6.36 2.91 -5.41
C ASN A 13 -7.53 2.00 -5.83
N LEU A 14 -7.58 1.60 -7.10
CA LEU A 14 -8.62 0.72 -7.65
C LEU A 14 -8.24 -0.76 -7.47
N THR A 15 -8.04 -1.18 -6.23
CA THR A 15 -7.51 -2.52 -5.88
C THR A 15 -8.37 -3.65 -6.45
N SER A 16 -9.69 -3.53 -6.41
CA SER A 16 -10.61 -4.55 -6.95
C SER A 16 -10.51 -4.73 -8.47
N ILE A 17 -10.16 -3.67 -9.20
CA ILE A 17 -9.93 -3.75 -10.65
C ILE A 17 -8.56 -4.39 -10.91
N ALA A 18 -7.53 -3.96 -10.19
CA ALA A 18 -6.19 -4.53 -10.28
C ALA A 18 -6.19 -6.05 -10.07
N ILE A 19 -6.93 -6.53 -9.07
CA ILE A 19 -7.11 -7.96 -8.79
C ILE A 19 -7.82 -8.66 -9.97
N ARG A 20 -8.92 -8.09 -10.48
CA ARG A 20 -9.69 -8.68 -11.59
C ARG A 20 -8.88 -8.81 -12.88
N VAL A 21 -7.97 -7.88 -13.14
CA VAL A 21 -7.09 -7.94 -14.33
C VAL A 21 -5.82 -8.77 -14.10
N GLY A 22 -5.65 -9.34 -12.90
CA GLY A 22 -4.56 -10.28 -12.60
C GLY A 22 -3.26 -9.63 -12.14
N ALA A 23 -3.31 -8.45 -11.52
CA ALA A 23 -2.14 -7.90 -10.84
C ALA A 23 -1.72 -8.85 -9.68
N PRO A 24 -0.46 -9.31 -9.65
CA PRO A 24 -0.04 -10.36 -8.70
C PRO A 24 0.00 -9.84 -7.27
N ARG A 25 0.54 -8.63 -7.08
CA ARG A 25 0.71 -7.97 -5.79
C ARG A 25 0.17 -6.56 -5.91
N VAL A 26 -0.79 -6.22 -5.08
CA VAL A 26 -1.45 -4.92 -5.07
C VAL A 26 -1.19 -4.26 -3.74
N VAL A 27 -0.66 -3.04 -3.78
CA VAL A 27 -0.45 -2.21 -2.60
C VAL A 27 -1.47 -1.07 -2.66
N PRO A 28 -2.43 -1.00 -1.73
CA PRO A 28 -3.38 0.09 -1.68
C PRO A 28 -2.66 1.43 -1.52
N THR A 29 -3.19 2.45 -2.20
CA THR A 29 -2.74 3.84 -2.08
C THR A 29 -3.79 4.66 -1.33
N ARG A 30 -3.45 5.88 -0.92
CA ARG A 30 -4.31 6.70 -0.05
C ARG A 30 -5.62 7.13 -0.72
N GLY A 31 -5.60 7.34 -2.03
CA GLY A 31 -6.74 7.84 -2.76
C GLY A 31 -6.47 8.03 -4.25
N ILE A 32 -7.47 8.53 -4.96
CA ILE A 32 -7.35 8.92 -6.37
C ILE A 32 -6.50 10.19 -6.50
N PRO A 33 -6.80 11.29 -5.78
CA PRO A 33 -5.85 12.39 -5.68
C PRO A 33 -4.69 11.96 -4.78
N TYR A 34 -3.47 12.33 -5.17
CA TYR A 34 -2.24 12.09 -4.39
C TYR A 34 -2.07 10.60 -4.01
N PRO A 35 -2.02 9.66 -4.98
CA PRO A 35 -1.96 8.23 -4.67
C PRO A 35 -0.76 7.87 -3.77
N THR A 36 0.36 8.56 -3.95
CA THR A 36 1.59 8.34 -3.19
C THR A 36 1.96 9.53 -2.33
N GLY A 37 0.99 10.30 -1.83
CA GLY A 37 1.25 11.38 -0.89
C GLY A 37 0.01 11.88 -0.18
N ASP A 38 0.18 12.81 0.75
CA ASP A 38 -0.93 13.53 1.36
C ASP A 38 -0.56 15.00 1.62
N PRO A 39 -1.15 15.95 0.89
CA PRO A 39 -0.88 17.37 1.08
C PRO A 39 -1.46 17.94 2.40
N SER A 40 -2.33 17.21 3.10
CA SER A 40 -2.87 17.63 4.39
C SER A 40 -1.93 17.33 5.57
N LEU A 41 -0.93 16.47 5.37
CA LEU A 41 0.07 16.13 6.39
C LEU A 41 1.21 17.16 6.40
N GLY A 42 1.82 17.32 7.58
CA GLY A 42 3.08 18.05 7.69
C GLY A 42 4.23 17.32 6.96
N PRO A 43 5.31 18.02 6.54
CA PRO A 43 6.37 17.44 5.71
C PRO A 43 7.00 16.15 6.27
N GLU A 44 7.22 16.07 7.58
CA GLU A 44 7.80 14.89 8.22
C GLU A 44 6.84 13.69 8.24
N GLN A 45 5.56 13.95 8.54
CA GLN A 45 4.51 12.93 8.57
C GLN A 45 4.21 12.40 7.17
N GLU A 46 4.19 13.29 6.17
CA GLU A 46 4.05 12.93 4.77
C GLU A 46 5.20 12.03 4.30
N ARG A 47 6.44 12.38 4.67
CA ARG A 47 7.63 11.56 4.37
C ARG A 47 7.59 10.21 5.07
N ALA A 48 7.19 10.16 6.34
CA ALA A 48 7.05 8.92 7.09
C ALA A 48 6.00 8.00 6.44
N TRP A 49 4.84 8.57 6.08
CA TRP A 49 3.78 7.82 5.41
C TRP A 49 4.23 7.26 4.04
N ARG A 50 4.91 8.08 3.21
CA ARG A 50 5.48 7.59 1.94
C ARG A 50 6.49 6.48 2.15
N ARG A 51 7.25 6.53 3.24
CA ARG A 51 8.20 5.47 3.58
C ARG A 51 7.49 4.17 3.89
N THR A 52 6.42 4.18 4.69
CA THR A 52 5.59 2.99 4.94
C THR A 52 5.07 2.41 3.63
N LEU A 53 4.57 3.23 2.72
CA LEU A 53 4.07 2.76 1.41
C LEU A 53 5.16 2.04 0.59
N VAL A 54 6.37 2.59 0.56
CA VAL A 54 7.52 1.96 -0.13
C VAL A 54 7.95 0.68 0.57
N GLU A 55 7.98 0.65 1.90
CA GLU A 55 8.34 -0.54 2.68
C GLU A 55 7.33 -1.67 2.46
N THR A 56 6.01 -1.38 2.45
CA THR A 56 4.97 -2.35 2.08
C THR A 56 5.18 -2.88 0.65
N ALA A 57 5.54 -2.01 -0.30
CA ALA A 57 5.82 -2.44 -1.67
C ALA A 57 7.07 -3.35 -1.78
N LEU A 58 8.11 -3.08 -0.98
CA LEU A 58 9.29 -3.94 -0.90
C LEU A 58 8.98 -5.31 -0.30
N VAL A 59 8.16 -5.34 0.76
CA VAL A 59 7.64 -6.59 1.33
C VAL A 59 6.85 -7.37 0.29
N ALA A 60 5.92 -6.70 -0.41
CA ALA A 60 5.15 -7.31 -1.47
C ALA A 60 6.06 -7.91 -2.55
N LEU A 61 6.99 -7.12 -3.11
CA LEU A 61 7.95 -7.56 -4.13
C LEU A 61 8.76 -8.79 -3.71
N SER A 62 9.11 -8.88 -2.42
CA SER A 62 9.91 -9.97 -1.86
C SER A 62 9.09 -11.19 -1.47
N THR A 63 7.76 -11.08 -1.46
CA THR A 63 6.86 -12.16 -1.06
C THR A 63 6.42 -12.97 -2.28
N ALA A 64 6.63 -14.28 -2.25
CA ALA A 64 6.09 -15.18 -3.28
C ALA A 64 4.56 -15.24 -3.16
N VAL A 65 3.85 -15.13 -4.29
CA VAL A 65 2.39 -15.22 -4.35
C VAL A 65 1.98 -16.15 -5.49
N ASP A 66 0.91 -16.92 -5.27
CA ASP A 66 0.31 -17.84 -6.24
C ASP A 66 -0.98 -17.29 -6.87
N LYS A 67 -1.56 -16.26 -6.24
CA LYS A 67 -2.78 -15.56 -6.69
C LYS A 67 -2.66 -14.05 -6.43
N PRO A 68 -3.49 -13.22 -7.10
CA PRO A 68 -3.59 -11.80 -6.77
C PRO A 68 -3.78 -11.58 -5.27
N THR A 69 -2.85 -10.81 -4.67
CA THR A 69 -2.77 -10.62 -3.22
C THR A 69 -2.63 -9.13 -2.91
N VAL A 70 -3.39 -8.66 -1.93
CA VAL A 70 -3.33 -7.28 -1.43
C VAL A 70 -2.39 -7.23 -0.23
N PHE A 71 -1.49 -6.25 -0.21
CA PHE A 71 -0.56 -5.98 0.86
C PHE A 71 -0.89 -4.62 1.45
N ASP A 72 -1.51 -4.59 2.62
CA ASP A 72 -1.70 -3.36 3.37
C ASP A 72 -0.59 -3.19 4.42
N GLY A 73 -0.27 -1.93 4.74
CA GLY A 73 0.73 -1.57 5.75
C GLY A 73 0.15 -1.47 7.16
N SER A 74 -1.09 -1.93 7.38
CA SER A 74 -1.86 -1.72 8.60
C SER A 74 -1.57 -2.70 9.74
N ASP A 75 -0.68 -3.67 9.56
CA ASP A 75 -0.18 -4.52 10.66
C ASP A 75 0.77 -3.78 11.63
N GLN A 76 0.72 -2.43 11.67
CA GLN A 76 1.33 -1.63 12.73
C GLN A 76 0.32 -0.65 13.36
N SER A 77 -0.05 -0.98 14.59
CA SER A 77 -0.82 -0.23 15.60
C SER A 77 -2.25 0.17 15.26
N ASP A 78 -3.16 -0.71 15.68
CA ASP A 78 -4.35 -0.37 16.47
C ASP A 78 -3.94 0.57 17.64
N GLN A 79 -3.78 1.88 17.39
CA GLN A 79 -3.61 2.89 18.45
C GLN A 79 -3.94 4.31 17.95
N SER A 80 -5.23 4.67 17.95
CA SER A 80 -5.73 6.02 18.26
C SER A 80 -7.25 6.06 18.18
N ASP A 81 -7.92 5.43 19.15
CA ASP A 81 -9.31 5.74 19.47
C ASP A 81 -9.52 5.57 20.98
N GLU A 82 -8.84 6.40 21.77
CA GLU A 82 -9.23 6.67 23.16
C GLU A 82 -8.65 8.01 23.61
N THR A 83 -9.27 9.10 23.16
CA THR A 83 -9.35 10.37 23.90
C THR A 83 -10.38 11.28 23.23
N ASN A 84 -11.67 10.97 23.43
CA ASN A 84 -12.66 12.02 23.71
C ASN A 84 -13.95 11.40 24.28
N GLY A 85 -14.07 11.36 25.62
CA GLY A 85 -15.28 10.91 26.29
C GLY A 85 -15.20 11.07 27.81
N ALA A 86 -15.84 12.13 28.29
CA ALA A 86 -16.12 12.53 29.69
C ALA A 86 -15.09 13.44 30.39
#